data_AF-A0A1W2DQA2-F1
#
_entry.id   AF-A0A1W2DQA2-F1
#
_cell.length_a   1.000
_cell.length_b   1.000
_cell.length_c   1.000
_cell.angle_alpha   90.00
_cell.angle_beta   90.00
_cell.angle_gamma   90.00
#
_symmetry.space_group_name_H-M   'P 1'
#
loop_
_entity.id
_entity.type
_entity.pdbx_description
1 polymer ?
#
loop_
_entity_poly.entity_id
_entity_poly.type
_entity_poly.pdbx_seq_one_letter_code
_entity_poly.pdbx_strand_id
1 'polypeptide(L)'
;MYKTNGFKLCVALLLGIIVFLLPRPEGTQFKITGDTTQALLQGVSGHFTAVPPGGKKTEGYILKVNTPGSLEASAKFLRQKVADLNLDNVEVNYVDGLSPKAKRFLSILAVLVMLFVIEPIPLEITAVCIGVFLVIMGITDVKSAWAPYMHPVVIFIMCCLIFAISLDKAGLTKRLGYYIIKKAGNSITRFTFIIAIGLGLASSFMHDAAACAIGIVTMLPLMRAAGIEPQTRTAKFMMLSLPFACSCGGMGTLVGGGRCMVSAAFLQEFTGIEITFFQWIMYAMPAAIITVPAAVFIVYMVYRPDPKFKLPDFDEDLGPMTALEKKTVTVIALSFAMWLTKGLHGIDYSVTGMLGVTALVLCKVLRWRDINDNLEWGTALFIFGGGISLGLAMGYSGAADYFAHLFFPLIQGKGWLVLFIGVGVFGALVTNAMANVAAAALILPIVIPMAQLEGVDPTVLALCLGMATSFAMLLVIGCPPNAIAYSYKYFKSSDLTKLGLVATPALLTILVVVAGVWWKILGLV
;
A
#
# COMPACT_ATOMS: atom_id res chain seq x y z
N MET A 1 29.02 18.54 1.69
CA MET A 1 29.40 17.12 1.88
C MET A 1 28.19 16.22 2.21
N TYR A 2 27.31 16.61 3.15
CA TYR A 2 26.12 15.84 3.58
C TYR A 2 24.97 15.64 2.57
N LYS A 3 25.09 16.12 1.32
CA LYS A 3 24.00 16.06 0.31
C LYS A 3 24.30 15.14 -0.88
N THR A 4 25.49 14.56 -0.98
CA THR A 4 25.81 13.69 -2.13
C THR A 4 25.12 12.34 -1.97
N ASN A 5 24.63 11.79 -3.08
CA ASN A 5 23.99 10.46 -3.08
C ASN A 5 24.93 9.38 -2.52
N GLY A 6 26.24 9.48 -2.77
CA GLY A 6 27.25 8.59 -2.19
C GLY A 6 27.28 8.62 -0.66
N PHE A 7 27.21 9.80 -0.03
CA PHE A 7 27.15 9.90 1.43
C PHE A 7 25.89 9.25 1.99
N LYS A 8 24.73 9.52 1.37
CA LYS A 8 23.44 8.93 1.76
C LYS A 8 23.46 7.39 1.68
N LEU A 9 24.07 6.83 0.62
CA LEU A 9 24.25 5.39 0.47
C LEU A 9 25.15 4.82 1.57
N CYS A 10 26.28 5.48 1.87
CA CYS A 10 27.16 5.07 2.96
C CYS A 10 26.43 5.08 4.31
N VAL A 11 25.61 6.10 4.60
CA VAL A 11 24.81 6.16 5.83
C VAL A 11 23.82 4.99 5.91
N ALA A 12 23.11 4.68 4.82
CA ALA A 12 22.19 3.55 4.79
C ALA A 12 22.90 2.22 5.06
N LEU A 13 24.04 1.98 4.40
CA LEU A 13 24.85 0.76 4.61
C LEU A 13 25.43 0.69 6.02
N LEU A 14 25.93 1.80 6.56
CA LEU A 14 26.43 1.88 7.93
C LEU A 14 25.34 1.52 8.95
N LEU A 15 24.11 2.01 8.75
CA LEU A 15 22.98 1.62 9.61
C LEU A 15 22.74 0.11 9.55
N GLY A 16 22.78 -0.49 8.37
CA GLY A 16 22.69 -1.95 8.21
C GLY A 16 23.77 -2.70 8.97
N ILE A 17 25.02 -2.26 8.87
CA ILE A 17 26.16 -2.85 9.58
C ILE A 17 25.98 -2.72 11.09
N ILE A 18 25.57 -1.55 11.58
CA ILE A 18 25.29 -1.33 13.01
C ILE A 18 24.21 -2.31 13.48
N VAL A 19 23.10 -2.41 12.75
CA VAL A 19 22.02 -3.34 13.08
C VAL A 19 22.52 -4.78 13.07
N PHE A 20 23.38 -5.16 12.13
CA PHE A 20 23.97 -6.51 12.07
C PHE A 20 24.88 -6.81 13.28
N LEU A 21 25.69 -5.85 13.71
CA LEU A 21 26.65 -5.98 14.81
C LEU A 21 26.00 -5.93 16.20
N LEU A 22 24.79 -5.37 16.33
CA LEU A 22 24.08 -5.35 17.61
C LEU A 22 23.90 -6.76 18.17
N PRO A 23 24.02 -6.96 19.50
CA PRO A 23 23.84 -8.26 20.12
C PRO A 23 22.47 -8.83 19.76
N ARG A 24 22.45 -10.13 19.42
CA ARG A 24 21.23 -10.83 19.01
C ARG A 24 20.50 -11.33 20.26
N PRO A 25 19.24 -10.94 20.50
CA PRO A 25 18.45 -11.51 21.58
C PRO A 25 18.11 -12.96 21.25
N GLU A 26 18.55 -13.92 22.07
CA GLU A 26 18.27 -15.34 21.85
C GLU A 26 16.83 -15.75 22.17
N GLY A 27 16.10 -14.91 22.92
CA GLY A 27 14.76 -15.24 23.41
C GLY A 27 14.81 -16.18 24.61
N THR A 28 13.63 -16.54 25.10
CA THR A 28 13.42 -17.47 26.21
C THR A 28 12.54 -18.66 25.84
N GLN A 29 11.96 -18.66 24.64
CA GLN A 29 11.02 -19.66 24.16
C GLN A 29 11.42 -20.19 22.78
N PHE A 30 11.35 -21.52 22.65
CA PHE A 30 11.67 -22.26 21.44
C PHE A 30 10.53 -23.20 21.07
N LYS A 31 10.11 -23.18 19.81
CA LYS A 31 9.12 -24.11 19.27
C LYS A 31 9.86 -25.31 18.70
N ILE A 32 9.49 -26.50 19.15
CA ILE A 32 10.02 -27.76 18.69
C ILE A 32 8.96 -28.45 17.82
N THR A 33 9.30 -28.77 16.58
CA THR A 33 8.45 -29.49 15.63
C THR A 33 9.11 -30.79 15.22
N GLY A 34 8.30 -31.83 14.93
CA GLY A 34 8.79 -33.14 14.47
C GLY A 34 9.25 -34.12 15.55
N ASP A 35 9.36 -33.70 16.83
CA ASP A 35 9.71 -34.60 17.94
C ASP A 35 8.47 -35.40 18.42
N THR A 36 8.12 -36.43 17.65
CA THR A 36 6.95 -37.31 17.91
C THR A 36 7.13 -38.19 19.14
N THR A 37 8.37 -38.53 19.49
CA THR A 37 8.72 -39.38 20.65
C THR A 37 9.00 -38.58 21.92
N GLN A 38 9.01 -37.24 21.85
CA GLN A 38 9.38 -36.34 22.95
C GLN A 38 10.78 -36.65 23.53
N ALA A 39 11.66 -37.24 22.72
CA ALA A 39 12.99 -37.65 23.14
C ALA A 39 13.85 -36.42 23.47
N LEU A 40 13.67 -35.32 22.74
CA LEU A 40 14.35 -34.06 23.02
C LEU A 40 13.82 -33.47 24.34
N LEU A 41 12.51 -33.47 24.57
CA LEU A 41 11.89 -32.97 25.82
C LEU A 41 12.45 -33.68 27.06
N GLN A 42 12.60 -35.00 27.02
CA GLN A 42 13.17 -35.77 28.13
C GLN A 42 14.66 -35.46 28.34
N GLY A 43 15.42 -35.23 27.27
CA GLY A 43 16.85 -34.91 27.34
C GLY A 43 17.19 -33.50 27.80
N VAL A 44 16.20 -32.59 27.87
CA VAL A 44 16.41 -31.15 28.17
C VAL A 44 15.56 -30.64 29.33
N SER A 45 14.80 -31.50 30.01
CA SER A 45 13.88 -31.15 31.10
C SER A 45 14.53 -30.47 32.31
N GLY A 46 15.86 -30.63 32.51
CA GLY A 46 16.61 -29.93 33.54
C GLY A 46 16.74 -28.41 33.30
N HIS A 47 16.77 -27.97 32.04
CA HIS A 47 17.01 -26.58 31.67
C HIS A 47 15.80 -25.91 30.99
N PHE A 48 14.82 -26.70 30.56
CA PHE A 48 13.63 -26.22 29.86
C PHE A 48 12.35 -26.82 30.45
N THR A 49 11.28 -26.01 30.48
CA THR A 49 9.92 -26.45 30.82
C THR A 49 9.01 -26.36 29.60
N ALA A 50 8.18 -27.39 29.39
CA ALA A 50 7.17 -27.35 28.35
C ALA A 50 6.01 -26.42 28.75
N VAL A 51 5.64 -25.50 27.86
CA VAL A 51 4.48 -24.63 28.04
C VAL A 51 3.28 -25.25 27.30
N PRO A 52 2.12 -25.43 27.95
CA PRO A 52 0.94 -25.95 27.27
C PRO A 52 0.52 -25.01 26.13
N PRO A 53 0.10 -25.53 24.96
CA PRO A 53 -0.29 -24.70 23.84
C PRO A 53 -1.53 -23.89 24.21
N GLY A 54 -1.43 -22.56 24.14
CA GLY A 54 -2.54 -21.64 24.33
C GLY A 54 -3.55 -21.77 23.19
N GLY A 55 -4.48 -22.72 23.29
CA GLY A 55 -5.73 -22.77 22.53
C GLY A 55 -5.69 -23.11 21.04
N LYS A 56 -4.53 -23.07 20.35
CA LYS A 56 -4.42 -23.52 18.94
C LYS A 56 -3.74 -24.88 18.84
N LYS A 57 -4.29 -25.77 17.99
CA LYS A 57 -3.62 -27.02 17.56
C LYS A 57 -2.29 -26.67 16.90
N THR A 58 -1.19 -26.68 17.66
CA THR A 58 0.16 -26.56 17.12
C THR A 58 0.70 -27.95 16.82
N GLU A 59 1.18 -28.16 15.59
CA GLU A 59 2.16 -29.21 15.34
C GLU A 59 3.41 -28.87 16.17
N GLY A 60 3.71 -29.68 17.19
CA GLY A 60 4.84 -29.49 18.11
C GLY A 60 4.49 -28.90 19.49
N TYR A 61 5.54 -28.68 20.30
CA TYR A 61 5.46 -28.12 21.67
C TYR A 61 6.44 -26.96 21.87
N ILE A 62 6.17 -26.11 22.87
CA ILE A 62 7.00 -24.94 23.19
C ILE A 62 7.83 -25.25 24.45
N LEU A 63 9.14 -25.05 24.35
CA LEU A 63 10.07 -25.09 25.47
C LEU A 63 10.38 -23.67 25.93
N LYS A 64 10.17 -23.42 27.23
CA LYS A 64 10.59 -22.20 27.91
C LYS A 64 11.85 -22.48 28.72
N VAL A 65 12.81 -21.57 28.64
CA VAL A 65 14.05 -21.61 29.40
C VAL A 65 13.76 -21.39 30.89
N ASN A 66 14.31 -22.26 31.75
CA ASN A 66 14.20 -22.13 33.21
C ASN A 66 15.18 -21.06 33.76
N THR A 67 16.40 -20.97 33.21
CA THR A 67 17.44 -20.02 33.61
C THR A 67 17.95 -19.22 32.40
N PRO A 68 17.37 -18.04 32.12
CA PRO A 68 17.75 -17.22 30.97
C PRO A 68 19.23 -16.80 31.03
N GLY A 69 19.97 -16.99 29.94
CA GLY A 69 21.36 -16.52 29.79
C GLY A 69 22.47 -17.54 30.09
N SER A 70 22.14 -18.79 30.45
CA SER A 70 23.14 -19.87 30.54
C SER A 70 23.43 -20.51 29.17
N LEU A 71 24.65 -21.02 28.96
CA LEU A 71 25.04 -21.73 27.72
C LEU A 71 24.16 -22.96 27.43
N GLU A 72 23.70 -23.62 28.50
CA GLU A 72 22.82 -24.81 28.49
C GLU A 72 21.33 -24.47 28.29
N ALA A 73 21.01 -23.18 28.18
CA ALA A 73 19.66 -22.67 27.92
C ALA A 73 19.56 -21.94 26.57
N SER A 74 20.38 -22.36 25.59
CA SER A 74 20.46 -21.74 24.27
C SER A 74 19.85 -22.62 23.17
N ALA A 75 19.44 -21.99 22.07
CA ALA A 75 19.05 -22.74 20.86
C ALA A 75 20.19 -23.61 20.31
N LYS A 76 21.44 -23.20 20.54
CA LYS A 76 22.64 -23.96 20.14
C LYS A 76 22.72 -25.27 20.92
N PHE A 77 22.44 -25.24 22.22
CA PHE A 77 22.35 -26.44 23.05
C PHE A 77 21.25 -27.38 22.59
N LEU A 78 20.04 -26.85 22.31
CA LEU A 78 18.94 -27.67 21.78
C LEU A 78 19.30 -28.35 20.45
N ARG A 79 19.93 -27.63 19.51
CA ARG A 79 20.36 -28.19 18.23
C ARG A 79 21.49 -29.22 18.38
N GLN A 80 22.40 -29.00 19.32
CA GLN A 80 23.43 -29.97 19.63
C GLN A 80 22.82 -31.25 20.20
N LYS A 81 21.84 -31.15 21.10
CA LYS A 81 21.09 -32.32 21.61
C LYS A 81 20.29 -33.05 20.54
N VAL A 82 19.70 -32.33 19.58
CA VAL A 82 19.04 -32.94 18.41
C VAL A 82 20.04 -33.76 17.59
N ALA A 83 21.23 -33.21 17.33
CA ALA A 83 22.30 -33.92 16.63
C ALA A 83 22.84 -35.12 17.41
N ASP A 84 23.04 -34.98 18.72
CA ASP A 84 23.49 -36.07 19.60
C ASP A 84 22.49 -37.23 19.66
N LEU A 85 21.19 -36.92 19.50
CA LEU A 85 20.10 -37.90 19.52
C LEU A 85 19.72 -38.43 18.13
N ASN A 86 20.42 -38.03 17.05
CA ASN A 86 20.10 -38.38 15.65
C ASN A 86 18.63 -38.13 15.27
N LEU A 87 18.09 -37.00 15.72
CA LEU A 87 16.70 -36.61 15.46
C LEU A 87 16.61 -35.75 14.19
N ASP A 88 16.78 -36.36 13.01
CA ASP A 88 16.89 -35.65 11.73
C ASP A 88 15.63 -34.85 11.33
N ASN A 89 14.47 -35.22 11.87
CA ASN A 89 13.18 -34.56 11.59
C ASN A 89 12.81 -33.47 12.60
N VAL A 90 13.65 -33.20 13.60
CA VAL A 90 13.32 -32.26 14.68
C VAL A 90 13.88 -30.88 14.38
N GLU A 91 12.99 -29.89 14.27
CA GLU A 91 13.36 -28.50 14.06
C GLU A 91 13.22 -27.67 15.33
N VAL A 92 14.23 -26.83 15.59
CA VAL A 92 14.27 -25.87 16.70
C VAL A 92 14.08 -24.45 16.15
N ASN A 93 12.87 -23.92 16.35
CA ASN A 93 12.46 -22.60 15.89
C ASN A 93 12.39 -21.60 17.05
N TYR A 94 12.80 -20.36 16.79
CA TYR A 94 12.72 -19.27 17.78
C TYR A 94 11.28 -18.77 17.89
N VAL A 95 10.80 -18.47 19.10
CA VAL A 95 9.45 -17.90 19.31
C VAL A 95 9.54 -16.41 19.64
N ASP A 96 10.22 -16.07 20.72
CA ASP A 96 10.42 -14.68 21.20
C ASP A 96 11.85 -14.16 20.91
N GLY A 97 12.72 -15.03 20.42
CA GLY A 97 14.11 -14.72 20.07
C GLY A 97 14.30 -14.37 18.60
N LEU A 98 15.38 -13.65 18.30
CA LEU A 98 15.71 -13.27 16.93
C LEU A 98 16.57 -14.37 16.28
N SER A 99 16.03 -15.03 15.27
CA SER A 99 16.77 -16.05 14.51
C SER A 99 18.00 -15.44 13.79
N PRO A 100 19.03 -16.23 13.43
CA PRO A 100 20.17 -15.69 12.67
C PRO A 100 19.74 -15.14 11.30
N LYS A 101 18.76 -15.78 10.65
CA LYS A 101 18.17 -15.28 9.39
C LYS A 101 17.41 -13.97 9.63
N ALA A 102 16.62 -13.89 10.71
CA ALA A 102 15.89 -12.68 11.08
C ALA A 102 16.85 -11.52 11.36
N LYS A 103 17.99 -11.76 12.02
CA LYS A 103 19.01 -10.73 12.26
C LYS A 103 19.59 -10.16 10.96
N ARG A 104 19.93 -11.02 10.00
CA ARG A 104 20.38 -10.60 8.67
C ARG A 104 19.29 -9.83 7.93
N PHE A 105 18.05 -10.31 8.02
CA PHE A 105 16.89 -9.63 7.46
C PHE A 105 16.70 -8.23 8.05
N LEU A 106 16.75 -8.07 9.37
CA LEU A 106 16.62 -6.76 10.03
C LEU A 106 17.71 -5.78 9.62
N SER A 107 18.94 -6.27 9.44
CA SER A 107 20.05 -5.45 8.92
C SER A 107 19.72 -4.92 7.53
N ILE A 108 19.27 -5.78 6.61
CA ILE A 108 18.86 -5.38 5.26
C ILE A 108 17.63 -4.46 5.30
N LEU A 109 16.65 -4.79 6.13
CA LEU A 109 15.44 -4.00 6.30
C LEU A 109 15.80 -2.57 6.72
N ALA A 110 16.72 -2.40 7.67
CA ALA A 110 17.18 -1.07 8.08
C ALA A 110 17.85 -0.29 6.93
N VAL A 111 18.67 -0.96 6.09
CA VAL A 111 19.23 -0.34 4.88
C VAL A 111 18.10 0.08 3.94
N LEU A 112 17.19 -0.84 3.61
CA LEU A 112 16.10 -0.61 2.67
C LEU A 112 15.16 0.50 3.13
N VAL A 113 14.77 0.52 4.41
CA VAL A 113 13.96 1.59 5.01
C VAL A 113 14.66 2.93 4.83
N MET A 114 15.97 3.01 5.11
CA MET A 114 16.72 4.25 4.89
C MET A 114 16.80 4.64 3.41
N LEU A 115 16.96 3.69 2.50
CA LEU A 115 16.97 3.95 1.07
C LEU A 115 15.61 4.46 0.56
N PHE A 116 14.50 3.88 1.03
CA PHE A 116 13.14 4.33 0.69
C PHE A 116 12.80 5.71 1.28
N VAL A 117 13.34 6.06 2.45
CA VAL A 117 13.09 7.37 3.08
C VAL A 117 13.96 8.48 2.48
N ILE A 118 15.24 8.20 2.23
CA ILE A 118 16.22 9.22 1.81
C ILE A 118 16.29 9.37 0.29
N GLU A 119 15.84 8.35 -0.44
CA GLU A 119 15.80 8.26 -1.89
C GLU A 119 17.13 8.68 -2.55
N PRO A 120 18.29 8.09 -2.19
CA PRO A 120 19.56 8.43 -2.82
C PRO A 120 19.68 7.88 -4.25
N ILE A 121 18.86 6.90 -4.57
CA ILE A 121 18.72 6.22 -5.87
C ILE A 121 17.23 6.05 -6.15
N PRO A 122 16.82 5.81 -7.42
CA PRO A 122 15.42 5.58 -7.76
C PRO A 122 14.81 4.42 -6.93
N LEU A 123 13.53 4.56 -6.58
CA LEU A 123 12.82 3.60 -5.72
C LEU A 123 12.74 2.20 -6.34
N GLU A 124 12.69 2.15 -7.67
CA GLU A 124 12.72 0.95 -8.48
C GLU A 124 14.03 0.17 -8.28
N ILE A 125 15.15 0.88 -8.25
CA ILE A 125 16.47 0.28 -8.03
C ILE A 125 16.60 -0.18 -6.58
N THR A 126 16.07 0.60 -5.63
CA THR A 126 15.99 0.15 -4.23
C THR A 126 15.17 -1.14 -4.12
N ALA A 127 14.08 -1.26 -4.86
CA ALA A 127 13.26 -2.46 -4.90
C ALA A 127 13.97 -3.64 -5.60
N VAL A 128 14.81 -3.41 -6.62
CA VAL A 128 15.70 -4.44 -7.18
C VAL A 128 16.74 -4.90 -6.15
N CYS A 129 17.30 -3.97 -5.37
CA CYS A 129 18.27 -4.29 -4.31
C CYS A 129 17.69 -5.22 -3.24
N ILE A 130 16.37 -5.28 -3.06
CA ILE A 130 15.71 -6.23 -2.15
C ILE A 130 16.11 -7.67 -2.51
N GLY A 131 15.76 -8.14 -3.72
CA GLY A 131 16.08 -9.50 -4.15
C GLY A 131 17.58 -9.78 -4.09
N VAL A 132 18.40 -8.82 -4.51
CA VAL A 132 19.87 -8.93 -4.47
C VAL A 132 20.39 -9.12 -3.05
N PHE A 133 19.98 -8.27 -2.10
CA PHE A 133 20.44 -8.34 -0.72
C PHE A 133 19.93 -9.60 -0.02
N LEU A 134 18.68 -10.01 -0.26
CA LEU A 134 18.12 -11.23 0.31
C LEU A 134 18.93 -12.48 -0.05
N VAL A 135 19.41 -12.56 -1.30
CA VAL A 135 20.27 -13.66 -1.77
C VAL A 135 21.69 -13.54 -1.22
N ILE A 136 22.32 -12.37 -1.33
CA ILE A 136 23.72 -12.17 -0.89
C ILE A 136 23.86 -12.44 0.62
N MET A 137 22.86 -12.08 1.42
CA MET A 137 22.85 -12.31 2.87
C MET A 137 22.39 -13.72 3.25
N GLY A 138 22.07 -14.59 2.28
CA GLY A 138 21.67 -15.97 2.50
C GLY A 138 20.36 -16.11 3.29
N ILE A 139 19.41 -15.19 3.08
CA ILE A 139 18.06 -15.29 3.67
C ILE A 139 17.22 -16.26 2.85
N THR A 140 17.33 -16.18 1.52
CA THR A 140 16.58 -17.00 0.56
C THR A 140 17.44 -17.36 -0.66
N ASP A 141 17.05 -18.40 -1.40
CA ASP A 141 17.70 -18.76 -2.66
C ASP A 141 17.28 -17.84 -3.83
N VAL A 142 18.02 -17.91 -4.94
CA VAL A 142 17.83 -17.07 -6.12
C VAL A 142 16.42 -17.18 -6.70
N LYS A 143 15.87 -18.40 -6.81
CA LYS A 143 14.55 -18.61 -7.41
C LYS A 143 13.47 -18.00 -6.54
N SER A 144 13.54 -18.23 -5.24
CA SER A 144 12.58 -17.69 -4.26
C SER A 144 12.68 -16.17 -4.11
N ALA A 145 13.87 -15.56 -4.31
CA ALA A 145 14.01 -14.10 -4.30
C ALA A 145 13.33 -13.42 -5.49
N TRP A 146 13.46 -14.00 -6.69
CA TRP A 146 12.99 -13.39 -7.94
C TRP A 146 11.57 -13.79 -8.35
N ALA A 147 11.09 -14.97 -7.94
CA ALA A 147 9.73 -15.43 -8.27
C ALA A 147 8.62 -14.42 -7.89
N PRO A 148 8.67 -13.75 -6.72
CA PRO A 148 7.68 -12.75 -6.34
C PRO A 148 7.56 -11.55 -7.31
N TYR A 149 8.59 -11.26 -8.12
CA TYR A 149 8.53 -10.19 -9.11
C TYR A 149 7.59 -10.50 -10.28
N MET A 150 7.25 -11.77 -10.50
CA MET A 150 6.26 -12.22 -11.49
C MET A 150 5.03 -12.83 -10.83
N HIS A 151 4.72 -12.43 -9.59
CA HIS A 151 3.55 -12.89 -8.87
C HIS A 151 2.24 -12.56 -9.64
N PRO A 152 1.19 -13.40 -9.61
CA PRO A 152 -0.09 -13.09 -10.28
C PRO A 152 -0.66 -11.71 -9.92
N VAL A 153 -0.48 -11.28 -8.66
CA VAL A 153 -0.90 -9.93 -8.25
C VAL A 153 -0.10 -8.85 -8.98
N VAL A 154 1.21 -9.02 -9.17
CA VAL A 154 2.05 -8.09 -9.95
C VAL A 154 1.57 -8.00 -11.40
N ILE A 155 1.24 -9.14 -12.01
CA ILE A 155 0.69 -9.19 -13.38
C ILE A 155 -0.66 -8.48 -13.45
N PHE A 156 -1.52 -8.68 -12.47
CA PHE A 156 -2.81 -8.00 -12.37
C PHE A 156 -2.67 -6.48 -12.25
N ILE A 157 -1.74 -6.02 -11.43
CA ILE A 157 -1.41 -4.60 -11.29
C ILE A 157 -1.00 -4.02 -12.63
N MET A 158 -0.12 -4.72 -13.35
CA MET A 158 0.30 -4.32 -14.69
C MET A 158 -0.89 -4.17 -15.64
N CYS A 159 -1.84 -5.11 -15.62
CA CYS A 159 -3.08 -5.03 -16.41
C CYS A 159 -3.90 -3.79 -16.06
N CYS A 160 -4.07 -3.50 -14.77
CA CYS A 160 -4.81 -2.33 -14.30
C CYS A 160 -4.18 -1.02 -14.79
N LEU A 161 -2.84 -0.90 -14.74
CA LEU A 161 -2.13 0.26 -15.28
C LEU A 161 -2.28 0.37 -16.81
N ILE A 162 -2.20 -0.74 -17.54
CA ILE A 162 -2.42 -0.75 -19.00
C ILE A 162 -3.85 -0.33 -19.34
N PHE A 163 -4.85 -0.74 -18.57
CA PHE A 163 -6.23 -0.29 -18.75
C PHE A 163 -6.35 1.21 -18.52
N ALA A 164 -5.69 1.76 -17.49
CA ALA A 164 -5.64 3.20 -17.26
C ALA A 164 -5.00 3.95 -18.45
N ILE A 165 -3.90 3.43 -19.01
CA ILE A 165 -3.27 3.99 -20.22
C ILE A 165 -4.24 3.95 -21.41
N SER A 166 -5.01 2.86 -21.56
CA SER A 166 -5.98 2.73 -22.65
C SER A 166 -7.12 3.75 -22.56
N LEU A 167 -7.58 4.09 -21.35
CA LEU A 167 -8.59 5.12 -21.12
C LEU A 167 -8.07 6.50 -21.53
N ASP A 168 -6.82 6.81 -21.19
CA ASP A 168 -6.21 8.09 -21.53
C ASP A 168 -5.93 8.21 -23.04
N LYS A 169 -5.34 7.17 -23.65
CA LYS A 169 -5.10 7.11 -25.10
C LYS A 169 -6.40 7.19 -25.91
N ALA A 170 -7.50 6.66 -25.36
CA ALA A 170 -8.80 6.77 -25.99
C ALA A 170 -9.44 8.16 -25.87
N GLY A 171 -8.93 9.04 -25.00
CA GLY A 171 -9.55 10.33 -24.71
C GLY A 171 -10.78 10.24 -23.80
N LEU A 172 -11.09 9.05 -23.26
CA LEU A 172 -12.22 8.85 -22.35
C LEU A 172 -12.06 9.66 -21.06
N THR A 173 -10.82 9.76 -20.56
CA THR A 173 -10.50 10.55 -19.37
C THR A 173 -10.81 12.03 -19.57
N LYS A 174 -10.51 12.57 -20.76
CA LYS A 174 -10.82 13.97 -21.13
C LYS A 174 -12.32 14.17 -21.31
N ARG A 175 -13.00 13.26 -22.00
CA ARG A 175 -14.47 13.32 -22.16
C ARG A 175 -15.19 13.31 -20.82
N LEU A 176 -14.77 12.45 -19.89
CA LEU A 176 -15.36 12.40 -18.54
C LEU A 176 -15.20 13.74 -17.83
N GLY A 177 -14.01 14.33 -17.88
CA GLY A 177 -13.75 15.67 -17.36
C GLY A 177 -14.70 16.71 -17.94
N TYR A 178 -14.80 16.80 -19.27
CA TYR A 178 -15.69 17.74 -19.95
C TYR A 178 -17.17 17.54 -19.61
N TYR A 179 -17.63 16.30 -19.49
CA TYR A 179 -19.01 16.00 -19.10
C TYR A 179 -19.31 16.51 -17.68
N ILE A 180 -18.38 16.32 -16.74
CA ILE A 180 -18.48 16.83 -15.37
C ILE A 180 -18.54 18.37 -15.38
N ILE A 181 -17.73 19.01 -16.22
CA ILE A 181 -17.63 20.49 -16.32
C ILE A 181 -18.88 21.13 -16.90
N LYS A 182 -19.48 20.56 -17.96
CA LYS A 182 -20.70 21.11 -18.59
C LYS A 182 -21.86 21.22 -17.58
N LYS A 183 -21.86 20.39 -16.54
CA LYS A 183 -22.87 20.40 -15.45
C LYS A 183 -22.59 21.42 -14.35
N ALA A 184 -21.38 21.99 -14.32
CA ALA A 184 -20.82 22.71 -13.20
C ALA A 184 -21.24 24.20 -13.14
N GLY A 185 -21.46 24.81 -14.31
CA GLY A 185 -21.91 26.20 -14.44
C GLY A 185 -20.83 27.24 -14.08
N ASN A 186 -21.25 28.49 -13.88
CA ASN A 186 -20.36 29.66 -13.73
C ASN A 186 -19.99 30.03 -12.27
N SER A 187 -20.61 29.41 -11.27
CA SER A 187 -20.28 29.66 -9.86
C SER A 187 -19.03 28.88 -9.46
N ILE A 188 -18.02 29.54 -8.90
CA ILE A 188 -16.76 28.88 -8.49
C ILE A 188 -16.98 27.78 -7.47
N THR A 189 -17.82 28.01 -6.46
CA THR A 189 -18.06 27.01 -5.42
C THR A 189 -18.69 25.77 -6.05
N ARG A 190 -19.78 25.94 -6.79
CA ARG A 190 -20.45 24.84 -7.48
C ARG A 190 -19.52 24.13 -8.47
N PHE A 191 -18.74 24.91 -9.22
CA PHE A 191 -17.79 24.42 -10.19
C PHE A 191 -16.74 23.53 -9.55
N THR A 192 -16.04 24.02 -8.53
CA THR A 192 -14.99 23.28 -7.82
C THR A 192 -15.53 22.04 -7.13
N PHE A 193 -16.71 22.11 -6.51
CA PHE A 193 -17.34 20.93 -5.90
C PHE A 193 -17.63 19.85 -6.95
N ILE A 194 -18.26 20.21 -8.06
CA ILE A 194 -18.63 19.24 -9.10
C ILE A 194 -17.41 18.63 -9.76
N ILE A 195 -16.42 19.45 -10.13
CA ILE A 195 -15.21 18.95 -10.80
C ILE A 195 -14.33 18.13 -9.85
N ALA A 196 -14.11 18.57 -8.61
CA ALA A 196 -13.27 17.86 -7.66
C ALA A 196 -13.92 16.56 -7.18
N ILE A 197 -15.23 16.56 -6.87
CA ILE A 197 -15.92 15.33 -6.48
C ILE A 197 -16.03 14.38 -7.67
N GLY A 198 -16.37 14.89 -8.86
CA GLY A 198 -16.52 14.08 -10.06
C GLY A 198 -15.22 13.39 -10.45
N LEU A 199 -14.11 14.15 -10.56
CA LEU A 199 -12.80 13.59 -10.87
C LEU A 199 -12.21 12.79 -9.70
N GLY A 200 -12.54 13.18 -8.46
CA GLY A 200 -12.22 12.42 -7.26
C GLY A 200 -12.81 11.02 -7.33
N LEU A 201 -14.12 10.87 -7.51
CA LEU A 201 -14.72 9.54 -7.63
C LEU A 201 -14.28 8.81 -8.92
N ALA A 202 -14.02 9.55 -9.99
CA ALA A 202 -13.48 8.96 -11.21
C ALA A 202 -12.09 8.34 -10.97
N SER A 203 -11.26 8.91 -10.08
CA SER A 203 -9.94 8.36 -9.74
C SER A 203 -10.01 7.01 -9.01
N SER A 204 -11.20 6.53 -8.61
CA SER A 204 -11.35 5.15 -8.21
C SER A 204 -11.12 4.18 -9.38
N PHE A 205 -11.32 4.62 -10.63
CA PHE A 205 -11.25 3.80 -11.85
C PHE A 205 -10.17 4.27 -12.85
N MET A 206 -9.44 5.32 -12.52
CA MET A 206 -8.30 5.84 -13.28
C MET A 206 -7.22 6.32 -12.30
N HIS A 207 -5.99 6.48 -12.77
CA HIS A 207 -4.90 6.90 -11.89
C HIS A 207 -5.16 8.29 -11.26
N ASP A 208 -5.02 8.42 -9.94
CA ASP A 208 -5.30 9.65 -9.18
C ASP A 208 -4.53 10.88 -9.68
N ALA A 209 -3.26 10.71 -10.05
CA ALA A 209 -2.44 11.76 -10.68
C ALA A 209 -3.01 12.25 -12.03
N ALA A 210 -3.53 11.34 -12.86
CA ALA A 210 -4.10 11.68 -14.16
C ALA A 210 -5.41 12.46 -14.01
N ALA A 211 -6.30 12.02 -13.10
CA ALA A 211 -7.52 12.72 -12.77
C ALA A 211 -7.23 14.15 -12.26
N CYS A 212 -6.25 14.29 -11.37
CA CYS A 212 -5.82 15.60 -10.85
C CYS A 212 -5.27 16.51 -11.96
N ALA A 213 -4.39 15.99 -12.83
CA ALA A 213 -3.82 16.74 -13.94
C ALA A 213 -4.89 17.26 -14.90
N ILE A 214 -5.88 16.44 -15.26
CA ILE A 214 -7.01 16.84 -16.10
C ILE A 214 -7.78 17.97 -15.44
N GLY A 215 -8.13 17.81 -14.16
CA GLY A 215 -8.83 18.85 -13.42
C GLY A 215 -8.08 20.17 -13.41
N ILE A 216 -6.77 20.16 -13.19
CA ILE A 216 -5.95 21.38 -13.15
C ILE A 216 -5.83 22.02 -14.53
N VAL A 217 -5.54 21.23 -15.57
CA VAL A 217 -5.40 21.72 -16.95
C VAL A 217 -6.69 22.38 -17.42
N THR A 218 -7.85 21.87 -17.01
CA THR A 218 -9.12 22.50 -17.37
C THR A 218 -9.48 23.68 -16.49
N MET A 219 -9.15 23.64 -15.20
CA MET A 219 -9.48 24.70 -14.26
C MET A 219 -8.62 25.96 -14.46
N LEU A 220 -7.36 25.79 -14.83
CA LEU A 220 -6.38 26.88 -14.91
C LEU A 220 -6.72 27.98 -15.95
N PRO A 221 -7.14 27.66 -17.21
CA PRO A 221 -7.59 28.68 -18.16
C PRO A 221 -8.80 29.46 -17.66
N LEU A 222 -9.77 28.77 -17.03
CA LEU A 222 -10.99 29.40 -16.49
C LEU A 222 -10.67 30.34 -15.33
N MET A 223 -9.73 29.95 -14.46
CA MET A 223 -9.24 30.81 -13.38
C MET A 223 -8.60 32.08 -13.92
N ARG A 224 -7.76 31.97 -14.96
CA ARG A 224 -7.12 33.13 -15.60
C ARG A 224 -8.13 34.05 -16.26
N ALA A 225 -9.11 33.50 -16.98
CA ALA A 225 -10.17 34.26 -17.63
C ALA A 225 -11.06 35.00 -16.62
N ALA A 226 -11.31 34.40 -15.45
CA ALA A 226 -12.04 35.03 -14.36
C ALA A 226 -11.20 36.04 -13.54
N GLY A 227 -9.93 36.26 -13.88
CA GLY A 227 -9.04 37.18 -13.15
C GLY A 227 -8.65 36.68 -11.75
N ILE A 228 -8.68 35.37 -11.51
CA ILE A 228 -8.31 34.78 -10.22
C ILE A 228 -6.78 34.75 -10.11
N GLU A 229 -6.23 35.64 -9.30
CA GLU A 229 -4.80 35.71 -9.07
C GLU A 229 -4.27 34.50 -8.27
N PRO A 230 -3.02 34.06 -8.52
CA PRO A 230 -2.34 33.07 -7.70
C PRO A 230 -2.33 33.46 -6.21
N GLN A 231 -2.27 32.48 -5.31
CA GLN A 231 -2.18 32.68 -3.85
C GLN A 231 -3.40 33.31 -3.18
N THR A 232 -4.45 33.64 -3.93
CA THR A 232 -5.75 34.04 -3.38
C THR A 232 -6.46 32.85 -2.70
N ARG A 233 -7.40 33.11 -1.79
CA ARG A 233 -8.19 32.03 -1.15
C ARG A 233 -8.97 31.22 -2.18
N THR A 234 -9.53 31.90 -3.19
CA THR A 234 -10.22 31.28 -4.33
C THR A 234 -9.28 30.36 -5.12
N ALA A 235 -8.06 30.81 -5.44
CA ALA A 235 -7.07 29.97 -6.11
C ALA A 235 -6.69 28.73 -5.28
N LYS A 236 -6.47 28.89 -3.98
CA LYS A 236 -6.15 27.78 -3.07
C LYS A 236 -7.29 26.77 -3.01
N PHE A 237 -8.52 27.23 -2.89
CA PHE A 237 -9.71 26.38 -2.89
C PHE A 237 -9.81 25.53 -4.16
N MET A 238 -9.73 26.19 -5.30
CA MET A 238 -9.83 25.57 -6.62
C MET A 238 -8.72 24.53 -6.82
N MET A 239 -7.47 24.90 -6.56
CA MET A 239 -6.30 24.06 -6.83
C MET A 239 -6.06 22.94 -5.82
N LEU A 240 -6.37 23.14 -4.52
CA LEU A 240 -6.15 22.12 -3.49
C LEU A 240 -7.30 21.10 -3.38
N SER A 241 -8.52 21.46 -3.82
CA SER A 241 -9.65 20.53 -3.81
C SER A 241 -9.43 19.32 -4.71
N LEU A 242 -8.75 19.51 -5.87
CA LEU A 242 -8.47 18.45 -6.84
C LEU A 242 -7.55 17.35 -6.31
N PRO A 243 -6.31 17.63 -5.86
CA PRO A 243 -5.41 16.58 -5.39
C PRO A 243 -5.97 15.84 -4.18
N PHE A 244 -6.63 16.54 -3.25
CA PHE A 244 -7.20 15.91 -2.06
C PHE A 244 -8.36 14.97 -2.42
N ALA A 245 -9.26 15.41 -3.32
CA ALA A 245 -10.36 14.58 -3.81
C ALA A 245 -9.84 13.38 -4.62
N CYS A 246 -8.89 13.58 -5.53
CA CYS A 246 -8.33 12.50 -6.35
C CYS A 246 -7.58 11.46 -5.51
N SER A 247 -6.83 11.90 -4.49
CA SER A 247 -6.18 10.97 -3.55
C SER A 247 -7.19 10.19 -2.72
N CYS A 248 -8.27 10.82 -2.22
CA CYS A 248 -9.33 10.10 -1.50
C CYS A 248 -10.04 9.09 -2.42
N GLY A 249 -10.35 9.48 -3.65
CA GLY A 249 -11.04 8.59 -4.59
C GLY A 249 -10.22 7.39 -5.02
N GLY A 250 -8.89 7.53 -5.10
CA GLY A 250 -7.98 6.47 -5.52
C GLY A 250 -8.03 5.22 -4.65
N MET A 251 -8.60 5.28 -3.43
CA MET A 251 -8.77 4.11 -2.57
C MET A 251 -9.96 3.21 -2.95
N GLY A 252 -10.91 3.71 -3.74
CA GLY A 252 -12.21 3.08 -3.94
C GLY A 252 -12.15 1.75 -4.69
N THR A 253 -11.17 1.56 -5.59
CA THR A 253 -10.92 0.27 -6.24
C THR A 253 -9.43 -0.04 -6.29
N LEU A 254 -9.09 -1.30 -6.61
CA LEU A 254 -7.69 -1.71 -6.84
C LEU A 254 -7.02 -0.92 -7.98
N VAL A 255 -7.77 -0.47 -8.99
CA VAL A 255 -7.21 0.26 -10.15
C VAL A 255 -6.83 1.70 -9.79
N GLY A 256 -7.49 2.30 -8.80
CA GLY A 256 -7.36 3.74 -8.52
C GLY A 256 -5.99 4.15 -7.98
N GLY A 257 -5.41 3.34 -7.09
CA GLY A 257 -4.14 3.64 -6.45
C GLY A 257 -3.27 2.41 -6.20
N GLY A 258 -1.99 2.48 -6.60
CA GLY A 258 -1.03 1.37 -6.46
C GLY A 258 -0.93 0.77 -5.05
N ARG A 259 -1.08 1.62 -4.02
CA ARG A 259 -1.13 1.24 -2.59
C ARG A 259 -2.22 0.22 -2.26
N CYS A 260 -3.39 0.32 -2.90
CA CYS A 260 -4.50 -0.60 -2.71
C CYS A 260 -4.15 -1.99 -3.24
N MET A 261 -3.45 -2.03 -4.38
CA MET A 261 -2.99 -3.28 -4.95
C MET A 261 -1.90 -3.93 -4.10
N VAL A 262 -1.00 -3.16 -3.48
CA VAL A 262 -0.03 -3.71 -2.50
C VAL A 262 -0.72 -4.36 -1.33
N SER A 263 -1.70 -3.67 -0.75
CA SER A 263 -2.48 -4.19 0.37
C SER A 263 -3.14 -5.52 0.03
N ALA A 264 -3.80 -5.62 -1.12
CA ALA A 264 -4.41 -6.87 -1.57
C ALA A 264 -3.34 -7.97 -1.81
N ALA A 265 -2.21 -7.62 -2.42
CA ALA A 265 -1.12 -8.57 -2.69
C ALA A 265 -0.56 -9.18 -1.41
N PHE A 266 -0.24 -8.34 -0.44
CA PHE A 266 0.41 -8.76 0.80
C PHE A 266 -0.56 -9.55 1.67
N LEU A 267 -1.84 -9.20 1.68
CA LEU A 267 -2.84 -10.02 2.38
C LEU A 267 -2.89 -11.44 1.80
N GLN A 268 -2.96 -11.57 0.48
CA GLN A 268 -2.96 -12.87 -0.19
C GLN A 268 -1.69 -13.66 0.14
N GLU A 269 -0.52 -13.00 0.09
CA GLU A 269 0.76 -13.66 0.32
C GLU A 269 0.92 -14.19 1.76
N PHE A 270 0.57 -13.36 2.75
CA PHE A 270 0.81 -13.70 4.16
C PHE A 270 -0.26 -14.58 4.78
N THR A 271 -1.47 -14.56 4.23
CA THR A 271 -2.62 -15.21 4.86
C THR A 271 -3.30 -16.24 3.97
N GLY A 272 -2.98 -16.23 2.67
CA GLY A 272 -3.74 -16.96 1.65
C GLY A 272 -5.12 -16.36 1.35
N ILE A 273 -5.54 -15.30 2.07
CA ILE A 273 -6.83 -14.65 1.88
C ILE A 273 -6.73 -13.72 0.66
N GLU A 274 -7.42 -14.10 -0.41
CA GLU A 274 -7.55 -13.26 -1.59
C GLU A 274 -8.74 -12.31 -1.46
N ILE A 275 -8.49 -11.00 -1.50
CA ILE A 275 -9.56 -10.02 -1.70
C ILE A 275 -9.82 -9.89 -3.20
N THR A 276 -10.99 -10.35 -3.62
CA THR A 276 -11.44 -10.16 -5.01
C THR A 276 -11.69 -8.69 -5.31
N PHE A 277 -11.64 -8.32 -6.60
CA PHE A 277 -11.93 -6.96 -7.05
C PHE A 277 -13.29 -6.45 -6.55
N PHE A 278 -14.32 -7.31 -6.57
CA PHE A 278 -15.66 -6.97 -6.06
C PHE A 278 -15.65 -6.72 -4.54
N GLN A 279 -15.00 -7.58 -3.76
CA GLN A 279 -14.89 -7.39 -2.31
C GLN A 279 -14.15 -6.10 -1.97
N TRP A 280 -13.10 -5.74 -2.71
CA TRP A 280 -12.41 -4.47 -2.50
C TRP A 280 -13.36 -3.28 -2.69
N ILE A 281 -14.11 -3.26 -3.80
CA ILE A 281 -15.11 -2.21 -4.06
C ILE A 281 -16.11 -2.15 -2.92
N MET A 282 -16.64 -3.30 -2.49
CA MET A 282 -17.61 -3.38 -1.41
C MET A 282 -17.08 -2.78 -0.10
N TYR A 283 -15.80 -3.02 0.24
CA TYR A 283 -15.20 -2.52 1.47
C TYR A 283 -14.73 -1.06 1.40
N ALA A 284 -14.12 -0.65 0.28
CA ALA A 284 -13.38 0.62 0.17
C ALA A 284 -14.14 1.72 -0.59
N MET A 285 -15.00 1.38 -1.55
CA MET A 285 -15.74 2.38 -2.34
C MET A 285 -16.65 3.27 -1.48
N PRO A 286 -17.38 2.76 -0.46
CA PRO A 286 -18.17 3.62 0.42
C PRO A 286 -17.32 4.64 1.17
N ALA A 287 -16.11 4.27 1.58
CA ALA A 287 -15.16 5.20 2.19
C ALA A 287 -14.74 6.29 1.20
N ALA A 288 -14.45 5.93 -0.06
CA ALA A 288 -14.15 6.90 -1.12
C ALA A 288 -15.34 7.87 -1.37
N ILE A 289 -16.57 7.34 -1.46
CA ILE A 289 -17.79 8.14 -1.68
C ILE A 289 -18.01 9.20 -0.59
N ILE A 290 -17.62 8.92 0.65
CA ILE A 290 -17.78 9.85 1.77
C ILE A 290 -16.56 10.77 1.93
N THR A 291 -15.34 10.23 1.81
CA THR A 291 -14.10 10.99 2.02
C THR A 291 -13.83 12.00 0.91
N VAL A 292 -14.19 11.70 -0.36
CA VAL A 292 -14.03 12.63 -1.48
C VAL A 292 -14.78 13.96 -1.26
N PRO A 293 -16.12 13.97 -1.04
CA PRO A 293 -16.84 15.21 -0.78
C PRO A 293 -16.42 15.84 0.55
N ALA A 294 -16.10 15.05 1.57
CA ALA A 294 -15.60 15.56 2.84
C ALA A 294 -14.28 16.33 2.67
N ALA A 295 -13.35 15.80 1.86
CA ALA A 295 -12.07 16.45 1.57
C ALA A 295 -12.29 17.81 0.91
N VAL A 296 -13.13 17.89 -0.13
CA VAL A 296 -13.47 19.14 -0.82
C VAL A 296 -14.17 20.13 0.13
N PHE A 297 -15.05 19.64 1.00
CA PHE A 297 -15.72 20.45 2.00
C PHE A 297 -14.76 21.02 3.06
N ILE A 298 -13.77 20.24 3.50
CA ILE A 298 -12.72 20.72 4.40
C ILE A 298 -11.89 21.82 3.71
N VAL A 299 -11.54 21.65 2.43
CA VAL A 299 -10.86 22.69 1.66
C VAL A 299 -11.72 23.95 1.58
N TYR A 300 -13.02 23.83 1.33
CA TYR A 300 -13.97 24.94 1.32
C TYR A 300 -14.02 25.68 2.67
N MET A 301 -14.02 24.96 3.79
CA MET A 301 -14.03 25.57 5.12
C MET A 301 -12.76 26.36 5.42
N VAL A 302 -11.59 25.83 5.06
CA VAL A 302 -10.29 26.46 5.33
C VAL A 302 -10.01 27.61 4.37
N TYR A 303 -10.32 27.42 3.08
CA TYR A 303 -10.10 28.39 2.01
C TYR A 303 -11.43 28.77 1.36
N ARG A 304 -12.27 29.54 2.05
CA ARG A 304 -13.53 30.00 1.46
C ARG A 304 -13.27 30.88 0.22
N PRO A 305 -13.84 30.53 -0.95
CA PRO A 305 -13.67 31.32 -2.16
C PRO A 305 -14.43 32.65 -2.05
N ASP A 306 -13.94 33.68 -2.74
CA ASP A 306 -14.64 34.95 -2.85
C ASP A 306 -15.82 34.81 -3.84
N PRO A 307 -17.08 35.06 -3.42
CA PRO A 307 -18.26 34.91 -4.26
C PRO A 307 -18.34 35.93 -5.42
N LYS A 308 -17.47 36.96 -5.45
CA LYS A 308 -17.44 37.96 -6.51
C LYS A 308 -16.98 37.41 -7.86
N PHE A 309 -16.11 36.40 -7.85
CA PHE A 309 -15.59 35.84 -9.09
C PHE A 309 -16.62 34.89 -9.72
N LYS A 310 -16.81 35.02 -11.03
CA LYS A 310 -17.60 34.11 -11.85
C LYS A 310 -16.72 33.55 -12.95
N LEU A 311 -16.85 32.25 -13.19
CA LEU A 311 -16.16 31.59 -14.29
C LEU A 311 -16.89 31.90 -15.60
N PRO A 312 -16.16 32.00 -16.73
CA PRO A 312 -16.79 32.11 -18.03
C PRO A 312 -17.57 30.82 -18.35
N ASP A 313 -18.59 30.93 -19.19
CA ASP A 313 -19.34 29.77 -19.64
C ASP A 313 -18.44 28.85 -20.49
N PHE A 314 -18.51 27.55 -20.18
CA PHE A 314 -17.75 26.52 -20.88
C PHE A 314 -18.61 25.96 -22.01
N ASP A 315 -18.40 26.45 -23.23
CA ASP A 315 -19.25 26.19 -24.40
C ASP A 315 -18.60 25.21 -25.40
N GLU A 316 -17.67 24.36 -24.95
CA GLU A 316 -17.16 23.27 -25.79
C GLU A 316 -18.18 22.13 -25.84
N ASP A 317 -18.75 21.89 -27.03
CA ASP A 317 -19.61 20.74 -27.27
C ASP A 317 -18.80 19.45 -27.43
N LEU A 318 -19.09 18.48 -26.57
CA LEU A 318 -18.63 17.11 -26.73
C LEU A 318 -19.32 16.49 -27.96
N GLY A 319 -18.56 16.27 -29.03
CA GLY A 319 -19.02 15.46 -30.16
C GLY A 319 -19.42 14.03 -29.75
N PRO A 320 -19.96 13.21 -30.67
CA PRO A 320 -20.34 11.82 -30.39
C PRO A 320 -19.15 10.92 -30.03
N MET A 321 -19.39 9.79 -29.33
CA MET A 321 -18.32 8.84 -29.01
C MET A 321 -17.66 8.30 -30.27
N THR A 322 -16.34 8.47 -30.35
CA THR A 322 -15.52 7.91 -31.43
C THR A 322 -15.53 6.39 -31.36
N ALA A 323 -15.23 5.75 -32.50
CA ALA A 323 -15.15 4.29 -32.56
C ALA A 323 -14.08 3.72 -31.60
N LEU A 324 -13.00 4.46 -31.37
CA LEU A 324 -11.93 4.05 -30.48
C LEU A 324 -12.39 4.07 -29.02
N GLU A 325 -13.08 5.13 -28.59
CA GLU A 325 -13.67 5.22 -27.24
C GLU A 325 -14.70 4.12 -26.97
N LYS A 326 -15.58 3.82 -27.93
CA LYS A 326 -16.56 2.73 -27.78
C LYS A 326 -15.87 1.37 -27.62
N LYS A 327 -14.84 1.09 -28.42
CA LYS A 327 -14.06 -0.15 -28.32
C LYS A 327 -13.39 -0.26 -26.95
N THR A 328 -12.73 0.80 -26.48
CA THR A 328 -12.07 0.83 -25.17
C THR A 328 -13.07 0.56 -24.04
N VAL A 329 -14.21 1.27 -24.01
CA VAL A 329 -15.25 1.04 -23.00
C VAL A 329 -15.76 -0.40 -23.05
N THR A 330 -15.97 -0.95 -24.25
CA THR A 330 -16.47 -2.33 -24.40
C THR A 330 -15.48 -3.34 -23.84
N VAL A 331 -14.19 -3.26 -24.20
CA VAL A 331 -13.16 -4.20 -23.72
C VAL A 331 -12.96 -4.09 -22.22
N ILE A 332 -12.92 -2.87 -21.68
CA ILE A 332 -12.79 -2.65 -20.23
C ILE A 332 -14.04 -3.16 -19.50
N ALA A 333 -15.25 -2.87 -19.99
CA ALA A 333 -16.48 -3.34 -19.37
C ALA A 333 -16.56 -4.88 -19.34
N LEU A 334 -16.14 -5.55 -20.42
CA LEU A 334 -16.04 -7.01 -20.45
C LEU A 334 -15.00 -7.54 -19.46
N SER A 335 -13.83 -6.89 -19.37
CA SER A 335 -12.78 -7.29 -18.43
C SER A 335 -13.22 -7.11 -16.97
N PHE A 336 -13.91 -6.00 -16.67
CA PHE A 336 -14.51 -5.77 -15.36
C PHE A 336 -15.61 -6.78 -15.05
N ALA A 337 -16.46 -7.12 -16.03
CA ALA A 337 -17.48 -8.15 -15.86
C ALA A 337 -16.83 -9.49 -15.48
N MET A 338 -15.76 -9.90 -16.16
CA MET A 338 -15.00 -11.11 -15.81
C MET A 338 -14.47 -11.04 -14.37
N TRP A 339 -13.86 -9.93 -13.95
CA TRP A 339 -13.38 -9.79 -12.57
C TRP A 339 -14.49 -9.87 -11.52
N LEU A 340 -15.65 -9.25 -11.80
CA LEU A 340 -16.82 -9.33 -10.92
C LEU A 340 -17.40 -10.75 -10.85
N THR A 341 -17.29 -11.51 -11.94
CA THR A 341 -17.74 -12.90 -12.02
C THR A 341 -16.68 -13.94 -11.67
N LYS A 342 -15.51 -13.55 -11.11
CA LYS A 342 -14.43 -14.49 -10.74
C LYS A 342 -14.95 -15.67 -9.90
N GLY A 343 -15.86 -15.40 -8.96
CA GLY A 343 -16.46 -16.44 -8.13
C GLY A 343 -17.30 -17.48 -8.90
N LEU A 344 -17.76 -17.17 -10.12
CA LEU A 344 -18.55 -18.08 -10.95
C LEU A 344 -17.69 -18.96 -11.87
N HIS A 345 -16.62 -18.40 -12.45
CA HIS A 345 -15.80 -19.10 -13.45
C HIS A 345 -14.44 -19.61 -12.94
N GLY A 346 -13.98 -19.16 -11.77
CA GLY A 346 -12.72 -19.60 -11.15
C GLY A 346 -11.41 -19.19 -11.85
N ILE A 347 -11.47 -18.68 -13.08
CA ILE A 347 -10.30 -18.13 -13.80
C ILE A 347 -9.63 -17.01 -12.99
N ASP A 348 -8.31 -17.10 -12.87
CA ASP A 348 -7.53 -16.10 -12.15
C ASP A 348 -7.63 -14.69 -12.76
N TYR A 349 -7.59 -13.68 -11.90
CA TYR A 349 -7.73 -12.27 -12.30
C TYR A 349 -6.57 -11.81 -13.19
N SER A 350 -5.38 -12.42 -13.05
CA SER A 350 -4.20 -12.06 -13.85
C SER A 350 -4.36 -12.52 -15.30
N VAL A 351 -4.95 -13.70 -15.50
CA VAL A 351 -5.24 -14.28 -16.81
C VAL A 351 -6.32 -13.46 -17.52
N THR A 352 -7.43 -13.19 -16.84
CA THR A 352 -8.53 -12.38 -17.41
C THR A 352 -8.09 -10.94 -17.70
N GLY A 353 -7.25 -10.34 -16.84
CA GLY A 353 -6.66 -9.03 -17.08
C GLY A 353 -5.77 -9.01 -18.32
N MET A 354 -4.88 -10.00 -18.47
CA MET A 354 -3.97 -10.04 -19.61
C MET A 354 -4.69 -10.36 -20.92
N LEU A 355 -5.77 -11.16 -20.89
CA LEU A 355 -6.67 -11.33 -22.03
C LEU A 355 -7.30 -9.99 -22.45
N GLY A 356 -7.72 -9.16 -21.48
CA GLY A 356 -8.20 -7.81 -21.76
C GLY A 356 -7.13 -6.92 -22.40
N VAL A 357 -5.88 -7.00 -21.94
CA VAL A 357 -4.74 -6.30 -22.58
C VAL A 357 -4.54 -6.76 -24.01
N THR A 358 -4.57 -8.08 -24.27
CA THR A 358 -4.50 -8.64 -25.62
C THR A 358 -5.65 -8.09 -26.49
N ALA A 359 -6.88 -8.06 -25.98
CA ALA A 359 -8.02 -7.52 -26.70
C ALA A 359 -7.85 -6.02 -27.03
N LEU A 360 -7.32 -5.20 -26.12
CA LEU A 360 -7.05 -3.77 -26.36
C LEU A 360 -6.06 -3.57 -27.52
N VAL A 361 -5.02 -4.41 -27.59
CA VAL A 361 -4.03 -4.36 -28.68
C VAL A 361 -4.64 -4.84 -29.99
N LEU A 362 -5.37 -5.96 -29.99
CA LEU A 362 -6.01 -6.51 -31.19
C LEU A 362 -7.09 -5.57 -31.77
N CYS A 363 -7.85 -4.89 -30.90
CA CYS A 363 -8.83 -3.89 -31.30
C CYS A 363 -8.21 -2.58 -31.80
N LYS A 364 -6.87 -2.47 -31.81
CA LYS A 364 -6.08 -1.27 -32.16
C LYS A 364 -6.40 -0.06 -31.28
N VAL A 365 -6.80 -0.30 -30.03
CA VAL A 365 -6.94 0.76 -29.02
C VAL A 365 -5.55 1.19 -28.53
N LEU A 366 -4.67 0.22 -28.29
CA LEU A 366 -3.28 0.43 -27.89
C LEU A 366 -2.32 -0.17 -28.91
N ARG A 367 -1.19 0.51 -29.13
CA ARG A 367 -0.01 -0.12 -29.75
C ARG A 367 0.93 -0.59 -28.65
N TRP A 368 1.76 -1.60 -28.92
CA TRP A 368 2.78 -2.05 -27.97
C TRP A 368 3.65 -0.91 -27.46
N ARG A 369 4.00 0.03 -28.35
CA ARG A 369 4.75 1.24 -27.99
C ARG A 369 4.01 2.13 -26.97
N ASP A 370 2.68 2.22 -27.06
CA ASP A 370 1.90 2.97 -26.08
C ASP A 370 2.01 2.33 -24.68
N ILE A 371 2.07 0.99 -24.59
CA ILE A 371 2.32 0.28 -23.33
C ILE A 371 3.77 0.51 -22.88
N ASN A 372 4.75 0.25 -23.74
CA ASN A 372 6.17 0.36 -23.41
C ASN A 372 6.56 1.75 -22.89
N ASP A 373 6.05 2.81 -23.52
CA ASP A 373 6.46 4.19 -23.23
C ASP A 373 5.68 4.81 -22.06
N ASN A 374 4.50 4.29 -21.70
CA ASN A 374 3.63 4.89 -20.67
C ASN A 374 3.42 3.99 -19.44
N LEU A 375 3.78 2.72 -19.50
CA LEU A 375 3.69 1.81 -18.36
C LEU A 375 4.83 2.09 -17.38
N GLU A 376 4.48 2.28 -16.12
CA GLU A 376 5.43 2.41 -15.02
C GLU A 376 6.00 1.03 -14.62
N TRP A 377 6.84 0.44 -15.48
CA TRP A 377 7.48 -0.86 -15.23
C TRP A 377 8.18 -0.93 -13.88
N GLY A 378 8.81 0.18 -13.48
CA GLY A 378 9.41 0.39 -12.18
C GLY A 378 8.51 0.02 -11.02
N THR A 379 7.40 0.76 -10.92
CA THR A 379 6.36 0.57 -9.91
C THR A 379 5.71 -0.80 -10.04
N ALA A 380 5.25 -1.13 -11.25
CA ALA A 380 4.47 -2.33 -11.53
C ALA A 380 5.25 -3.61 -11.22
N LEU A 381 6.51 -3.71 -11.64
CA LEU A 381 7.27 -4.94 -11.54
C LEU A 381 8.17 -4.97 -10.32
N PHE A 382 8.99 -3.93 -10.15
CA PHE A 382 10.08 -3.98 -9.18
C PHE A 382 9.61 -3.62 -7.78
N ILE A 383 8.79 -2.57 -7.62
CA ILE A 383 8.34 -2.14 -6.30
C ILE A 383 7.38 -3.17 -5.68
N PHE A 384 6.36 -3.60 -6.41
CA PHE A 384 5.42 -4.61 -5.91
C PHE A 384 6.11 -5.97 -5.73
N GLY A 385 6.88 -6.41 -6.72
CA GLY A 385 7.63 -7.66 -6.68
C GLY A 385 8.63 -7.73 -5.54
N GLY A 386 9.45 -6.68 -5.39
CA GLY A 386 10.41 -6.53 -4.32
C GLY A 386 9.72 -6.43 -2.95
N GLY A 387 8.57 -5.75 -2.86
CA GLY A 387 7.75 -5.72 -1.66
C GLY A 387 7.29 -7.11 -1.23
N ILE A 388 6.72 -7.90 -2.14
CA ILE A 388 6.27 -9.28 -1.84
C ILE A 388 7.48 -10.15 -1.44
N SER A 389 8.61 -10.03 -2.15
CA SER A 389 9.86 -10.74 -1.83
C SER A 389 10.39 -10.39 -0.43
N LEU A 390 10.38 -9.10 -0.06
CA LEU A 390 10.75 -8.63 1.28
C LEU A 390 9.80 -9.17 2.34
N GLY A 391 8.50 -9.15 2.04
CA GLY A 391 7.46 -9.65 2.92
C GLY A 391 7.64 -11.15 3.22
N LEU A 392 7.76 -11.96 2.17
CA LEU A 392 8.03 -13.40 2.30
C LEU A 392 9.30 -13.69 3.10
N ALA A 393 10.38 -12.95 2.82
CA ALA A 393 11.62 -13.06 3.57
C ALA A 393 11.44 -12.70 5.05
N MET A 394 10.53 -11.79 5.40
CA MET A 394 10.20 -11.46 6.78
C MET A 394 9.56 -12.64 7.52
N GLY A 395 8.64 -13.35 6.84
CA GLY A 395 7.99 -14.56 7.35
C GLY A 395 9.00 -15.68 7.57
N TYR A 396 9.65 -16.16 6.51
CA TYR A 396 10.55 -17.32 6.60
C TYR A 396 11.85 -17.05 7.36
N SER A 397 12.24 -15.78 7.55
CA SER A 397 13.37 -15.44 8.43
C SER A 397 13.02 -15.54 9.92
N GLY A 398 11.74 -15.52 10.30
CA GLY A 398 11.27 -15.43 11.68
C GLY A 398 11.29 -14.00 12.24
N ALA A 399 11.50 -12.99 11.40
CA ALA A 399 11.45 -11.58 11.82
C ALA A 399 10.01 -11.11 12.08
N ALA A 400 9.04 -11.63 11.32
CA ALA A 400 7.61 -11.38 11.54
C ALA A 400 7.19 -11.77 12.96
N ASP A 401 7.48 -13.02 13.35
CA ASP A 401 7.14 -13.55 14.69
C ASP A 401 7.80 -12.74 15.81
N TYR A 402 9.08 -12.37 15.64
CA TYR A 402 9.80 -11.56 16.61
C TYR A 402 9.15 -10.19 16.84
N PHE A 403 8.84 -9.45 15.77
CA PHE A 403 8.19 -8.15 15.92
C PHE A 403 6.79 -8.28 16.48
N ALA A 404 6.05 -9.30 16.05
CA ALA A 404 4.73 -9.55 16.56
C ALA A 404 4.78 -9.76 18.08
N HIS A 405 5.68 -10.59 18.62
CA HIS A 405 5.86 -10.75 20.07
C HIS A 405 6.40 -9.49 20.79
N LEU A 406 7.21 -8.67 20.12
CA LEU A 406 7.72 -7.42 20.68
C LEU A 406 6.61 -6.38 20.91
N PHE A 407 5.70 -6.25 19.93
CA PHE A 407 4.62 -5.26 19.99
C PHE A 407 3.33 -5.81 20.59
N PHE A 408 3.14 -7.14 20.62
CA PHE A 408 1.93 -7.79 21.13
C PHE A 408 1.54 -7.31 22.54
N PRO A 409 2.44 -7.17 23.53
CA PRO A 409 2.08 -6.68 24.86
C PRO A 409 1.47 -5.27 24.87
N LEU A 410 1.78 -4.43 23.88
CA LEU A 410 1.22 -3.08 23.77
C LEU A 410 -0.22 -3.09 23.24
N ILE A 411 -0.63 -4.18 22.60
CA ILE A 411 -1.87 -4.28 21.83
C ILE A 411 -2.82 -5.34 22.39
N GLN A 412 -2.30 -6.31 23.15
CA GLN A 412 -3.06 -7.41 23.71
C GLN A 412 -4.31 -6.93 24.45
N GLY A 413 -5.47 -7.41 24.00
CA GLY A 413 -6.78 -7.12 24.58
C GLY A 413 -7.38 -5.78 24.18
N LYS A 414 -6.73 -4.98 23.31
CA LYS A 414 -7.24 -3.67 22.87
C LYS A 414 -8.18 -3.75 21.66
N GLY A 415 -8.23 -4.92 20.99
CA GLY A 415 -9.16 -5.21 19.91
C GLY A 415 -8.81 -4.54 18.57
N TRP A 416 -9.63 -4.84 17.55
CA TRP A 416 -9.37 -4.44 16.17
C TRP A 416 -9.37 -2.92 15.96
N LEU A 417 -10.17 -2.16 16.72
CA LEU A 417 -10.35 -0.72 16.51
C LEU A 417 -9.09 0.08 16.88
N VAL A 418 -8.42 -0.27 17.99
CA VAL A 418 -7.18 0.40 18.40
C VAL A 418 -6.06 0.09 17.40
N LEU A 419 -5.98 -1.15 16.94
CA LEU A 419 -5.07 -1.56 15.88
C LEU A 419 -5.33 -0.77 14.58
N PHE A 420 -6.59 -0.69 14.16
CA PHE A 420 -6.99 0.05 12.97
C PHE A 420 -6.59 1.53 13.06
N ILE A 421 -6.89 2.20 14.18
CA ILE A 421 -6.52 3.61 14.38
C ILE A 421 -5.00 3.78 14.37
N GLY A 422 -4.27 2.93 15.10
CA GLY A 422 -2.81 3.02 15.20
C GLY A 422 -2.14 2.84 13.84
N VAL A 423 -2.52 1.81 13.09
CA VAL A 423 -2.00 1.52 11.75
C VAL A 423 -2.41 2.60 10.76
N GLY A 424 -3.65 3.09 10.81
CA GLY A 424 -4.14 4.14 9.92
C GLY A 424 -3.41 5.47 10.13
N VAL A 425 -3.23 5.90 11.38
CA VAL A 425 -2.48 7.12 11.71
C VAL A 425 -1.01 6.98 11.31
N PHE A 426 -0.39 5.85 11.65
CA PHE A 426 1.01 5.60 11.31
C PHE A 426 1.23 5.59 9.80
N GLY A 427 0.39 4.86 9.04
CA GLY A 427 0.44 4.83 7.58
C GLY A 427 0.23 6.20 6.95
N ALA A 428 -0.74 6.97 7.43
CA ALA A 428 -1.00 8.33 6.95
C ALA A 428 0.16 9.31 7.25
N LEU A 429 0.92 9.12 8.32
CA LEU A 429 2.10 9.95 8.61
C LEU A 429 3.30 9.53 7.75
N VAL A 430 3.59 8.23 7.70
CA VAL A 430 4.73 7.69 6.94
C VAL A 430 4.61 8.02 5.44
N THR A 431 3.41 7.93 4.88
CA THR A 431 3.15 8.22 3.46
C THR A 431 3.39 9.68 3.06
N ASN A 432 3.58 10.60 4.01
CA ASN A 432 3.98 11.98 3.68
C ASN A 432 5.49 12.12 3.48
N ALA A 433 6.27 11.19 4.05
CA ALA A 433 7.74 11.22 4.00
C ALA A 433 8.32 10.36 2.86
N MET A 434 7.56 9.38 2.36
CA MET A 434 7.97 8.48 1.27
C MET A 434 6.77 8.20 0.36
N ALA A 435 7.02 7.65 -0.84
CA ALA A 435 5.97 7.26 -1.77
C ALA A 435 4.91 6.32 -1.14
N ASN A 436 3.63 6.55 -1.44
CA ASN A 436 2.50 5.80 -0.86
C ASN A 436 2.62 4.27 -0.98
N VAL A 437 3.13 3.80 -2.12
CA VAL A 437 3.35 2.38 -2.39
C VAL A 437 4.46 1.81 -1.49
N ALA A 438 5.55 2.56 -1.31
CA ALA A 438 6.66 2.16 -0.45
C ALA A 438 6.23 2.11 1.02
N ALA A 439 5.42 3.07 1.47
CA ALA A 439 4.85 3.07 2.82
C ALA A 439 4.01 1.81 3.08
N ALA A 440 3.14 1.44 2.14
CA ALA A 440 2.35 0.22 2.24
C ALA A 440 3.24 -1.04 2.29
N ALA A 441 4.18 -1.17 1.35
CA ALA A 441 5.08 -2.32 1.24
C ALA A 441 5.97 -2.53 2.49
N LEU A 442 6.31 -1.44 3.19
CA LEU A 442 7.12 -1.47 4.40
C LEU A 442 6.32 -1.86 5.64
N ILE A 443 5.07 -1.40 5.76
CA ILE A 443 4.27 -1.56 6.98
C ILE A 443 3.48 -2.87 6.98
N LEU A 444 2.95 -3.32 5.83
CA LEU A 444 2.11 -4.52 5.72
C LEU A 444 2.74 -5.81 6.28
N PRO A 445 4.04 -6.11 6.02
CA PRO A 445 4.71 -7.29 6.58
C PRO A 445 4.75 -7.35 8.10
N ILE A 446 4.59 -6.20 8.77
CA ILE A 446 4.60 -6.10 10.24
C ILE A 446 3.17 -6.22 10.76
N VAL A 447 2.24 -5.46 10.17
CA VAL A 447 0.88 -5.35 10.72
C VAL A 447 0.02 -6.59 10.45
N ILE A 448 0.22 -7.29 9.33
CA ILE A 448 -0.57 -8.48 8.99
C ILE A 448 -0.31 -9.63 9.98
N PRO A 449 0.95 -10.06 10.23
CA PRO A 449 1.24 -11.07 11.24
C PRO A 449 0.79 -10.65 12.64
N MET A 450 0.92 -9.35 12.95
CA MET A 450 0.46 -8.81 14.23
C MET A 450 -1.06 -8.96 14.43
N ALA A 451 -1.87 -8.72 13.39
CA ALA A 451 -3.31 -8.98 13.43
C ALA A 451 -3.61 -10.45 13.71
N GLN A 452 -2.89 -11.37 13.06
CA GLN A 452 -3.08 -12.82 13.23
C GLN A 452 -2.80 -13.28 14.67
N LEU A 453 -1.82 -12.68 15.35
CA LEU A 453 -1.53 -12.98 16.76
C LEU A 453 -2.63 -12.47 17.69
N GLU A 454 -3.16 -11.28 17.44
CA GLU A 454 -4.26 -10.70 18.25
C GLU A 454 -5.62 -11.37 17.97
N GLY A 455 -5.70 -12.23 16.95
CA GLY A 455 -6.95 -12.85 16.53
C GLY A 455 -7.88 -11.88 15.79
N VAL A 456 -7.33 -10.78 15.26
CA VAL A 456 -8.04 -9.82 14.41
C VAL A 456 -7.94 -10.29 12.96
N ASP A 457 -9.03 -10.18 12.19
CA ASP A 457 -9.00 -10.48 10.77
C ASP A 457 -7.94 -9.59 10.06
N PRO A 458 -6.89 -10.16 9.45
CA PRO A 458 -5.82 -9.37 8.83
C PRO A 458 -6.31 -8.54 7.64
N THR A 459 -7.44 -8.91 7.03
CA THR A 459 -8.12 -8.16 5.97
C THR A 459 -8.41 -6.73 6.44
N VAL A 460 -8.80 -6.55 7.70
CA VAL A 460 -9.11 -5.25 8.32
C VAL A 460 -7.89 -4.33 8.28
N LEU A 461 -6.70 -4.84 8.60
CA LEU A 461 -5.46 -4.06 8.61
C LEU A 461 -4.90 -3.83 7.21
N ALA A 462 -5.02 -4.81 6.31
CA ALA A 462 -4.64 -4.64 4.92
C ALA A 462 -5.49 -3.55 4.24
N LEU A 463 -6.81 -3.59 4.42
CA LEU A 463 -7.73 -2.55 3.94
C LEU A 463 -7.44 -1.20 4.61
N CYS A 464 -7.25 -1.18 5.93
CA CYS A 464 -6.93 0.02 6.70
C CYS A 464 -5.74 0.75 6.10
N LEU A 465 -4.60 0.06 5.97
CA LEU A 465 -3.38 0.69 5.52
C LEU A 465 -3.45 1.10 4.03
N GLY A 466 -4.06 0.27 3.19
CA GLY A 466 -4.26 0.57 1.78
C GLY A 466 -5.09 1.82 1.55
N MET A 467 -6.10 2.05 2.40
CA MET A 467 -6.91 3.27 2.37
C MET A 467 -6.22 4.46 3.05
N ALA A 468 -5.64 4.27 4.24
CA ALA A 468 -5.06 5.35 5.04
C ALA A 468 -3.82 5.99 4.41
N THR A 469 -3.02 5.22 3.68
CA THR A 469 -1.88 5.73 2.87
C THR A 469 -2.34 6.60 1.69
N SER A 470 -3.65 6.73 1.43
CA SER A 470 -4.21 7.72 0.51
C SER A 470 -4.16 9.15 1.07
N PHE A 471 -4.04 9.30 2.39
CA PHE A 471 -4.12 10.61 3.06
C PHE A 471 -2.75 11.30 3.18
N ALA A 472 -1.97 11.27 2.09
CA ALA A 472 -0.69 11.97 1.94
C ALA A 472 -0.90 13.47 1.71
N MET A 473 -1.41 14.19 2.72
CA MET A 473 -1.94 15.56 2.58
C MET A 473 -1.10 16.64 3.27
N LEU A 474 0.01 16.30 3.92
CA LEU A 474 0.84 17.24 4.70
C LEU A 474 1.98 17.85 3.88
N LEU A 475 2.53 17.09 2.94
CA LEU A 475 3.72 17.48 2.15
C LEU A 475 3.46 17.39 0.65
N VAL A 476 4.05 18.31 -0.11
CA VAL A 476 3.97 18.34 -1.59
C VAL A 476 4.56 17.07 -2.21
N ILE A 477 5.63 16.54 -1.61
CA ILE A 477 6.30 15.33 -2.10
C ILE A 477 5.52 14.04 -1.78
N GLY A 478 4.51 14.11 -0.90
CA GLY A 478 3.82 12.92 -0.42
C GLY A 478 3.11 12.13 -1.53
N CYS A 479 2.53 12.82 -2.53
CA CYS A 479 1.92 12.12 -3.66
C CYS A 479 1.99 12.93 -4.97
N PRO A 480 1.96 12.26 -6.14
CA PRO A 480 1.99 12.93 -7.44
C PRO A 480 0.88 13.97 -7.65
N PRO A 481 -0.40 13.74 -7.24
CA PRO A 481 -1.43 14.79 -7.32
C PRO A 481 -1.02 16.12 -6.66
N ASN A 482 -0.41 16.07 -5.46
CA ASN A 482 0.04 17.27 -4.76
C ASN A 482 1.18 17.97 -5.52
N ALA A 483 2.13 17.20 -6.03
CA ALA A 483 3.25 17.73 -6.81
C ALA A 483 2.78 18.40 -8.11
N ILE A 484 1.83 17.77 -8.82
CA ILE A 484 1.23 18.33 -10.03
C ILE A 484 0.54 19.65 -9.71
N ALA A 485 -0.32 19.70 -8.69
CA ALA A 485 -1.01 20.92 -8.28
C ALA A 485 -0.03 22.04 -7.88
N TYR A 486 1.03 21.69 -7.14
CA TYR A 486 2.04 22.64 -6.69
C TYR A 486 2.91 23.20 -7.83
N SER A 487 3.14 22.43 -8.89
CA SER A 487 3.98 22.84 -10.03
C SER A 487 3.52 24.16 -10.69
N TYR A 488 2.21 24.45 -10.63
CA TYR A 488 1.61 25.68 -11.15
C TYR A 488 1.77 26.91 -10.24
N LYS A 489 2.20 26.72 -8.98
CA LYS A 489 2.51 27.78 -7.99
C LYS A 489 1.33 28.69 -7.59
N TYR A 490 0.09 28.19 -7.67
CA TYR A 490 -1.13 28.92 -7.24
C TYR A 490 -1.36 28.90 -5.72
N PHE A 491 -0.61 28.10 -4.97
CA PHE A 491 -0.61 28.04 -3.50
C PHE A 491 0.82 27.84 -2.97
N LYS A 492 1.10 28.14 -1.70
CA LYS A 492 2.41 27.84 -1.07
C LYS A 492 2.40 26.45 -0.47
N SER A 493 3.56 25.80 -0.36
CA SER A 493 3.68 24.50 0.32
C SER A 493 3.09 24.53 1.74
N SER A 494 3.28 25.63 2.47
CA SER A 494 2.71 25.83 3.81
C SER A 494 1.18 25.91 3.84
N ASP A 495 0.52 26.28 2.73
CA ASP A 495 -0.94 26.25 2.64
C ASP A 495 -1.44 24.80 2.58
N LEU A 496 -0.76 23.95 1.80
CA LEU A 496 -1.05 22.52 1.74
C LEU A 496 -0.86 21.87 3.10
N THR A 497 0.25 22.13 3.79
CA THR A 497 0.50 21.58 5.13
C THR A 497 -0.55 22.02 6.15
N LYS A 498 -0.93 23.31 6.16
CA LYS A 498 -1.99 23.82 7.05
C LYS A 498 -3.33 23.13 6.80
N LEU A 499 -3.68 22.92 5.53
CA LEU A 499 -4.89 22.21 5.14
C LEU A 499 -4.81 20.74 5.54
N GLY A 500 -3.69 20.07 5.27
CA GLY A 500 -3.45 18.67 5.62
C GLY A 500 -3.53 18.40 7.11
N LEU A 501 -3.02 19.30 7.96
CA LEU A 501 -3.12 19.18 9.41
C LEU A 501 -4.57 19.13 9.92
N VAL A 502 -5.52 19.70 9.16
CA VAL A 502 -6.96 19.62 9.45
C VAL A 502 -7.61 18.44 8.73
N ALA A 503 -7.27 18.25 7.46
CA ALA A 503 -7.91 17.24 6.61
C ALA A 503 -7.53 15.81 6.99
N THR A 504 -6.25 15.52 7.23
CA THR A 504 -5.77 14.17 7.56
C THR A 504 -6.49 13.57 8.77
N PRO A 505 -6.54 14.23 9.95
CA PRO A 505 -7.24 13.65 11.10
C PRO A 505 -8.76 13.54 10.88
N ALA A 506 -9.37 14.51 10.18
CA ALA A 506 -10.80 14.46 9.88
C ALA A 506 -11.15 13.28 8.95
N LEU A 507 -10.36 13.08 7.89
CA LEU A 507 -10.56 11.99 6.93
C LEU A 507 -10.23 10.62 7.51
N LEU A 508 -9.20 10.53 8.36
CA LEU A 508 -8.93 9.32 9.14
C LEU A 508 -10.09 8.99 10.08
N THR A 509 -10.67 9.98 10.75
CA THR A 509 -11.84 9.78 11.62
C THR A 509 -13.03 9.27 10.81
N ILE A 510 -13.29 9.86 9.63
CA ILE A 510 -14.33 9.38 8.71
C ILE A 510 -14.03 7.93 8.29
N LEU A 511 -12.79 7.60 7.97
CA LEU A 511 -12.40 6.24 7.60
C LEU A 511 -12.67 5.24 8.74
N VAL A 512 -12.35 5.61 9.98
CA VAL A 512 -12.63 4.78 11.17
C VAL A 512 -14.15 4.59 11.37
N VAL A 513 -14.94 5.65 11.21
CA VAL A 513 -16.40 5.58 11.33
C VAL A 513 -16.99 4.69 10.23
N VAL A 514 -16.53 4.84 8.99
CA VAL A 514 -16.97 4.01 7.88
C VAL A 514 -16.60 2.55 8.14
N ALA A 515 -15.37 2.25 8.57
CA ALA A 515 -14.98 0.90 8.94
C ALA A 515 -15.86 0.35 10.07
N GLY A 516 -16.05 1.09 11.16
CA GLY A 516 -16.85 0.62 12.32
C GLY A 516 -18.33 0.40 12.04
N VAL A 517 -18.93 1.15 11.10
CA VAL A 517 -20.35 1.01 10.76
C VAL A 517 -20.55 0.06 9.59
N TRP A 518 -19.88 0.33 8.47
CA TRP A 518 -20.10 -0.40 7.21
C TRP A 518 -19.56 -1.82 7.28
N TRP A 519 -18.37 -2.02 7.84
CA TRP A 519 -17.78 -3.36 7.89
C TRP A 519 -18.47 -4.24 8.93
N LYS A 520 -19.07 -3.64 9.96
CA LYS A 520 -19.96 -4.35 10.89
C LYS A 520 -21.23 -4.86 10.20
N ILE A 521 -21.81 -4.05 9.30
CA ILE A 521 -22.96 -4.48 8.48
C ILE A 521 -22.58 -5.65 7.57
N LEU A 522 -21.36 -5.64 7.03
CA LEU A 522 -20.84 -6.70 6.18
C LEU A 522 -20.33 -7.94 6.95
N GLY A 523 -20.25 -7.87 8.29
CA GLY A 523 -19.77 -8.96 9.14
C GLY A 523 -18.25 -9.16 9.14
N LEU A 524 -17.48 -8.14 8.75
CA LEU A 524 -16.01 -8.19 8.76
C LEU A 524 -15.41 -7.86 10.14
N VAL A 525 -16.10 -7.06 10.96
CA VAL A 525 -15.67 -6.60 12.31
C VAL A 525 -16.78 -6.55 13.35
#